data_AF-A0A0P9FI98-F1
#
_entry.id   AF-A0A0P9FI98-F1
#
_cell.length_a   1.000
_cell.length_b   1.000
_cell.length_c   1.000
_cell.angle_alpha   90.00
_cell.angle_beta   90.00
_cell.angle_gamma   90.00
#
_symmetry.space_group_name_H-M   'P 1'
#
loop_
_entity.id
_entity.type
_entity.pdbx_description
1 polymer ?
#
loop_
_entity_poly.entity_id
_entity_poly.type
_entity_poly.pdbx_seq_one_letter_code
_entity_poly.pdbx_strand_id
1 'polypeptide(L)' 'MEQDEDIVQVQKIFNVFSEAIKKTSNKMQIIVLNHAPSNLVSQLENGHLVEEWRDGIKLVPMDWIDDL' A
#
# COMPACT_ATOMS: atom_id res chain seq x y z
N MET A 1 -11.70 11.96 -15.19
CA MET A 1 -13.00 11.69 -14.54
C MET A 1 -13.00 10.31 -13.90
N GLU A 2 -12.71 9.20 -14.61
CA GLU A 2 -12.56 7.87 -13.97
C GLU A 2 -11.40 7.78 -12.97
N GLN A 3 -10.23 8.35 -13.29
CA GLN A 3 -9.05 8.29 -12.40
C GLN A 3 -9.26 8.95 -11.02
N ASP A 4 -10.13 9.96 -10.93
CA ASP A 4 -10.36 10.71 -9.68
C ASP A 4 -11.33 9.96 -8.74
N GLU A 5 -12.34 9.28 -9.29
CA GLU A 5 -13.28 8.49 -8.48
C GLU A 5 -12.60 7.27 -7.84
N ASP A 6 -11.72 6.60 -8.58
CA ASP A 6 -10.96 5.45 -8.06
C ASP A 6 -10.05 5.85 -6.90
N ILE A 7 -9.38 7.00 -7.02
CA ILE A 7 -8.51 7.56 -5.97
C ILE A 7 -9.29 7.80 -4.67
N VAL A 8 -10.50 8.36 -4.76
CA VAL A 8 -11.34 8.63 -3.58
C VAL A 8 -11.75 7.32 -2.88
N GLN A 9 -12.09 6.27 -3.63
CA GLN A 9 -12.45 4.99 -3.01
C GLN A 9 -11.25 4.31 -2.35
N VAL A 10 -10.09 4.35 -3.00
CA VAL A 10 -8.84 3.84 -2.42
C VAL A 10 -8.53 4.56 -1.10
N GLN A 11 -8.64 5.89 -1.07
CA GLN A 11 -8.42 6.67 0.14
C GLN A 11 -9.34 6.25 1.31
N LYS A 12 -10.61 5.94 1.03
CA LYS A 12 -11.54 5.44 2.08
C LYS A 12 -11.08 4.13 2.68
N ILE A 13 -10.61 3.19 1.86
CA ILE A 13 -10.10 1.89 2.32
C ILE A 13 -8.88 2.11 3.25
N PHE A 14 -7.95 2.95 2.83
CA PHE A 14 -6.77 3.28 3.64
C PHE A 14 -7.13 3.99 4.96
N ASN A 15 -8.15 4.86 4.98
CA ASN A 15 -8.65 5.46 6.22
C ASN A 15 -9.23 4.40 7.17
N VAL A 16 -9.96 3.41 6.65
CA VAL A 16 -10.46 2.28 7.46
C VAL A 16 -9.30 1.50 8.08
N PHE A 17 -8.22 1.26 7.34
CA PHE A 17 -7.02 0.60 7.89
C PHE A 17 -6.38 1.41 9.01
N SER A 18 -6.21 2.73 8.82
CA SER A 18 -5.65 3.61 9.84
C SER A 18 -6.49 3.57 11.13
N GLU A 19 -7.82 3.62 11.02
CA GLU A 19 -8.71 3.54 12.17
C GLU A 19 -8.71 2.16 12.85
N ALA A 20 -8.55 1.07 12.09
CA ALA A 20 -8.38 -0.27 12.66
C ALA A 20 -7.10 -0.36 13.51
N ILE A 21 -5.98 0.16 12.99
CA ILE A 21 -4.70 0.23 13.71
C ILE A 21 -4.87 1.01 15.03
N LYS A 22 -5.48 2.20 14.98
CA LYS A 22 -5.75 3.02 16.18
C LYS A 22 -6.59 2.29 17.22
N LYS A 23 -7.66 1.60 16.79
CA LYS A 23 -8.54 0.81 17.67
C LYS A 23 -7.83 -0.36 18.36
N THR A 24 -6.73 -0.84 17.80
CA THR A 24 -5.90 -1.88 18.43
C THR A 24 -4.78 -1.32 19.32
N SER A 25 -4.81 -0.03 19.65
CA SER A 25 -3.71 0.65 20.34
C SER A 25 -2.37 0.47 19.60
N ASN A 26 -2.42 0.53 18.26
CA ASN A 26 -1.27 0.39 17.36
C ASN A 26 -0.56 -0.99 17.46
N LYS A 27 -1.29 -2.05 17.85
CA LYS A 27 -0.77 -3.43 17.90
C LYS A 27 -1.06 -4.26 16.66
N MET A 28 -1.83 -3.71 15.71
CA MET A 28 -2.13 -4.32 14.42
C MET A 28 -1.24 -3.73 13.34
N GLN A 29 -0.65 -4.59 12.50
CA GLN A 29 0.03 -4.21 11.28
C GLN A 29 -0.77 -4.68 10.08
N ILE A 30 -0.93 -3.81 9.08
CA ILE A 30 -1.61 -4.11 7.82
C ILE A 30 -0.60 -3.89 6.69
N ILE A 31 -0.42 -4.90 5.84
CA ILE A 31 0.43 -4.84 4.65
C ILE A 31 -0.48 -4.87 3.42
N VAL A 32 -0.38 -3.84 2.58
CA VAL A 32 -1.16 -3.74 1.34
C VAL A 32 -0.24 -4.00 0.16
N LEU A 33 -0.47 -5.11 -0.54
CA LEU A 33 0.23 -5.49 -1.77
C LEU A 33 -0.69 -5.21 -2.96
N ASN A 34 -0.76 -3.96 -3.40
CA ASN A 34 -1.59 -3.58 -4.56
C ASN A 34 -1.01 -2.34 -5.28
N HIS A 35 -1.47 -2.08 -6.50
CA HIS A 35 -1.17 -0.85 -7.23
C HIS A 35 -1.95 0.34 -6.64
N ALA A 36 -1.51 0.81 -5.48
CA ALA A 36 -1.98 2.07 -4.89
C ALA A 36 -1.05 3.21 -5.32
N PRO A 37 -1.59 4.36 -5.77
CA PRO A 37 -0.80 5.56 -5.99
C PRO A 37 0.03 5.93 -4.75
N SER A 38 1.34 6.09 -4.90
CA SER A 38 2.28 6.36 -3.79
C SER A 38 1.94 7.65 -3.03
N ASN A 39 1.38 8.64 -3.74
CA ASN A 39 0.91 9.90 -3.15
C ASN A 39 -0.28 9.74 -2.19
N LEU A 40 -1.06 8.65 -2.28
CA LEU A 40 -2.13 8.37 -1.32
C LEU A 40 -1.59 7.76 -0.03
N VAL A 41 -0.60 6.88 -0.14
CA VAL A 41 0.02 6.23 1.02
C VAL A 41 0.73 7.25 1.90
N SER A 42 1.43 8.21 1.29
CA SER A 42 2.17 9.26 2.01
C SER A 42 1.30 10.29 2.73
N GLN A 43 0.01 10.38 2.42
CA GLN A 43 -0.93 11.31 3.06
C GLN A 43 -1.61 10.74 4.31
N LEU A 44 -1.43 9.45 4.58
CA LEU A 44 -2.04 8.79 5.74
C LEU A 44 -1.14 8.94 6.96
N GLU A 45 -1.73 9.31 8.09
CA GLU A 45 -1.02 9.44 9.38
C GLU A 45 -0.24 8.16 9.77
N ASN A 46 -0.81 6.98 9.50
CA ASN A 46 -0.19 5.67 9.73
C ASN A 46 0.33 5.02 8.43
N GLY A 47 0.49 5.81 7.37
CA GLY A 47 0.96 5.33 6.07
C GLY A 47 2.47 5.27 6.01
N HIS A 48 3.01 4.15 5.51
CA HIS A 48 4.42 4.02 5.19
C HIS A 48 4.55 3.30 3.84
N LEU A 49 5.09 4.01 2.84
CA LEU A 49 5.44 3.39 1.57
C LEU A 49 6.73 2.59 1.77
N VAL A 50 6.61 1.27 1.75
CA VAL A 50 7.76 0.37 1.94
C VAL A 50 8.58 0.26 0.66
N GLU A 51 7.94 -0.07 -0.46
CA GLU A 51 8.61 -0.34 -1.73
C GLU A 51 7.67 -0.04 -2.89
N GLU A 52 8.23 0.31 -4.06
CA GLU A 52 7.49 0.41 -5.32
C GLU A 52 8.15 -0.48 -6.38
N TRP A 53 7.42 -1.48 -6.86
CA TRP A 53 7.93 -2.42 -7.86
C TRP A 53 7.68 -1.90 -9.29
N ARG A 54 8.61 -1.06 -9.77
CA ARG A 54 8.65 -0.53 -11.14
C ARG A 54 9.98 -0.85 -11.82
N ASP A 55 10.05 -0.58 -13.12
CA ASP A 55 11.30 -0.61 -13.90
C ASP A 55 12.09 -1.92 -13.80
N GLY A 56 11.37 -3.04 -13.77
CA GLY A 56 11.96 -4.39 -13.70
C GLY A 56 12.17 -4.90 -12.27
N ILE A 57 12.03 -4.07 -11.24
CA ILE A 57 11.97 -4.51 -9.85
C ILE A 57 10.62 -5.20 -9.61
N LYS A 58 10.63 -6.34 -8.93
CA LYS A 58 9.47 -7.19 -8.68
C LYS A 58 9.36 -7.52 -7.18
N LEU A 59 8.13 -7.81 -6.73
CA LEU A 59 7.88 -8.30 -5.37
C LEU A 59 8.61 -9.62 -5.12
N VAL A 60 8.58 -10.53 -6.11
CA VAL A 60 9.39 -11.74 -6.10
C VAL A 60 10.68 -11.42 -6.87
N PRO A 61 11.84 -11.37 -6.20
CA PRO A 61 13.12 -11.13 -6.86
C PRO A 61 13.37 -12.15 -7.98
N MET A 62 13.87 -11.68 -9.12
CA MET A 62 14.08 -12.55 -10.30
C MET A 62 15.18 -13.59 -10.07
N ASP A 63 16.19 -13.25 -9.25
CA ASP A 63 17.27 -14.14 -8.85
C ASP A 63 16.78 -15.37 -8.07
N TRP A 64 15.60 -15.31 -7.44
CA TRP A 64 14.99 -16.48 -6.80
C TRP A 64 14.49 -17.54 -7.79
N ILE A 65 14.24 -17.13 -9.05
CA ILE A 65 13.81 -18.04 -10.11
C ILE A 65 15.02 -18.69 -10.78
N ASP A 66 16.15 -17.98 -10.81
CA ASP A 66 17.39 -18.45 -11.45
C ASP A 66 18.06 -19.61 -10.68
N ASP A 67 17.67 -19.82 -9.41
CA ASP A 67 18.12 -20.93 -8.55
C ASP A 67 17.24 -22.21 -8.66
N LEU A 68 16.26 -22.25 -9.59
CA LEU A 68 15.38 -23.41 -9.85
C LEU A 68 15.87 -24.35 -10.96
#